data_AF-A0A937TLI1-F1
#
_entry.id   AF-A0A937TLI1-F1
#
_cell.length_a   1.000
_cell.length_b   1.000
_cell.length_c   1.000
_cell.angle_alpha   90.00
_cell.angle_beta   90.00
_cell.angle_gamma   90.00
#
_symmetry.space_group_name_H-M   'P 1'
#
loop_
_entity.id
_entity.type
_entity.pdbx_description
1 polymer ?
#
loop_
_entity_poly.entity_id
_entity_poly.type
_entity_poly.pdbx_seq_one_letter_code
_entity_poly.pdbx_strand_id
1 'polypeptide(L)' 'MNYVIEGSGALVNEAGEEQPLKAGDFALVNPDEKHQYRNKGDKPFKMICGVPKAV' A
#
# COMPACT_ATOMS: atom_id res chain seq x y z
N MET A 1 -4.77 7.21 -2.16
CA MET A 1 -3.33 7.53 -2.13
C MET A 1 -2.80 7.23 -0.75
N ASN A 2 -1.75 6.43 -0.66
CA ASN A 2 -1.22 5.96 0.60
C ASN A 2 0.25 6.35 0.74
N TYR A 3 0.66 6.77 1.93
CA TYR A 3 2.05 7.13 2.23
C TYR A 3 2.61 6.20 3.29
N VAL A 4 3.79 5.62 3.02
CA VAL A 4 4.44 4.66 3.92
C VAL A 4 5.35 5.40 4.90
N ILE A 5 5.09 5.22 6.19
CA ILE A 5 5.82 5.87 7.28
C ILE A 5 6.97 4.98 7.79
N GLU A 6 6.73 3.67 7.89
CA GLU A 6 7.69 2.74 8.49
C GLU A 6 7.58 1.34 7.85
N GLY A 7 8.70 0.63 7.80
CA GLY A 7 8.78 -0.77 7.42
C GLY A 7 8.92 -0.98 5.91
N SER A 8 8.84 -2.25 5.52
CA SER A 8 8.93 -2.72 4.14
C SER A 8 7.79 -3.71 3.87
N GLY A 9 7.08 -3.50 2.78
CA GLY A 9 5.93 -4.31 2.40
C GLY A 9 5.78 -4.38 0.90
N ALA A 10 4.59 -4.80 0.47
CA ALA A 10 4.18 -4.78 -0.92
C ALA A 10 2.71 -4.40 -1.05
N LEU A 11 2.40 -3.66 -2.12
CA LEU A 11 1.04 -3.56 -2.67
C LEU A 11 0.81 -4.77 -3.57
N VAL A 12 -0.26 -5.50 -3.33
CA VAL A 12 -0.62 -6.71 -4.07
C VAL A 12 -1.89 -6.44 -4.86
N ASN A 13 -1.85 -6.63 -6.17
CA ASN A 13 -3.02 -6.46 -7.03
C ASN A 13 -3.90 -7.73 -7.08
N GLU A 14 -4.99 -7.68 -7.85
CA GLU A 14 -5.92 -8.81 -8.00
C GLU A 14 -5.27 -10.08 -8.57
N ALA A 15 -4.26 -9.94 -9.44
CA ALA A 15 -3.51 -11.06 -10.01
C ALA A 15 -2.48 -11.65 -9.01
N GLY A 16 -2.31 -11.05 -7.84
CA GLY A 16 -1.32 -11.45 -6.84
C GLY A 16 0.09 -10.90 -7.11
N GLU A 17 0.24 -10.00 -8.08
CA GLU A 17 1.52 -9.37 -8.38
C GLU A 17 1.88 -8.37 -7.30
N GLU A 18 3.14 -8.35 -6.91
CA GLU A 18 3.64 -7.54 -5.81
C GLU A 18 4.44 -6.34 -6.32
N GLN A 19 4.04 -5.13 -5.91
CA GLN A 19 4.84 -3.91 -6.03
C GLN A 19 5.48 -3.58 -4.68
N PRO A 20 6.82 -3.55 -4.58
CA PRO A 20 7.50 -3.31 -3.31
C PRO A 20 7.26 -1.89 -2.81
N LEU A 21 7.12 -1.76 -1.49
CA LEU A 21 6.93 -0.49 -0.78
C LEU A 21 7.86 -0.40 0.43
N LYS A 22 8.40 0.79 0.68
CA LYS A 22 9.22 1.12 1.87
C LYS A 22 8.89 2.51 2.40
N ALA A 23 9.39 2.82 3.59
CA ALA A 23 9.25 4.16 4.18
C ALA A 23 9.66 5.26 3.19
N GLY A 24 8.80 6.27 3.03
CA GLY A 24 8.96 7.36 2.07
C GLY A 24 8.22 7.15 0.74
N ASP A 25 7.78 5.93 0.43
CA ASP A 25 7.07 5.66 -0.82
C ASP A 25 5.60 6.13 -0.76
N PHE A 26 5.08 6.47 -1.93
CA PHE A 26 3.66 6.68 -2.17
C PHE A 26 3.09 5.55 -3.02
N ALA A 27 1.90 5.07 -2.67
CA ALA A 27 1.12 4.16 -3.49
C ALA A 27 -0.18 4.83 -3.93
N LEU A 28 -0.42 4.84 -5.24
CA LEU A 28 -1.70 5.26 -5.81
C LEU A 28 -2.44 4.01 -6.27
N VAL A 29 -3.64 3.82 -5.72
CA VAL A 29 -4.57 2.77 -6.13
C VAL A 29 -5.73 3.47 -6.84
N ASN A 30 -6.07 2.98 -8.03
CA ASN A 30 -7.16 3.55 -8.81
C ASN A 30 -8.54 3.15 -8.25
N PRO A 31 -9.61 3.89 -8.58
CA PRO A 31 -10.96 3.45 -8.30
C PRO A 31 -11.21 2.02 -8.79
N ASP A 32 -11.98 1.26 -8.01
CA ASP A 32 -12.38 -0.13 -8.30
C ASP A 32 -11.24 -1.15 -8.40
N GLU A 33 -9.98 -0.75 -8.18
CA GLU A 33 -8.83 -1.64 -8.15
C GLU A 33 -8.80 -2.45 -6.84
N LYS A 34 -8.98 -3.77 -6.94
CA LYS A 34 -8.79 -4.66 -5.79
C LYS A 34 -7.30 -4.71 -5.44
N HIS A 35 -7.03 -4.53 -4.16
CA HIS A 35 -5.66 -4.49 -3.66
C HIS A 35 -5.56 -4.96 -2.22
N GLN A 36 -4.36 -5.39 -1.83
CA GLN A 36 -3.98 -5.72 -0.46
C GLN A 36 -2.60 -5.13 -0.15
N TYR A 37 -2.37 -4.78 1.11
CA TYR A 37 -1.03 -4.48 1.61
C TYR A 37 -0.48 -5.67 2.40
N ARG A 38 0.77 -6.06 2.10
CA ARG A 38 1.45 -7.19 2.75
C ARG A 38 2.71 -6.70 3.45
N ASN A 39 2.82 -6.93 4.75
CA ASN A 39 4.08 -6.73 5.46
C ASN A 39 5.08 -7.81 5.03
N LYS A 40 6.29 -7.40 4.63
CA LYS A 40 7.38 -8.28 4.17
C LYS A 40 8.65 -8.12 5.02
N GLY A 41 8.62 -7.25 6.02
CA GLY A 41 9.74 -6.99 6.91
C GLY A 41 9.60 -7.67 8.26
N ASP A 42 10.58 -7.40 9.12
CA ASP A 42 10.67 -7.83 10.52
C ASP A 42 10.06 -6.83 11.52
N LYS A 43 9.60 -5.68 11.02
CA LYS A 43 9.01 -4.57 11.80
C LYS A 43 7.58 -4.28 11.33
N PRO A 44 6.78 -3.54 12.12
CA PRO A 44 5.46 -3.09 11.67
C PRO A 44 5.53 -2.28 10.38
N PHE A 45 4.70 -2.63 9.40
CA PHE A 45 4.49 -1.86 8.19
C PHE A 45 3.41 -0.80 8.43
N LYS A 46 3.83 0.45 8.66
CA LYS A 46 2.93 1.57 9.01
C LYS A 46 2.75 2.48 7.81
N MET A 47 1.51 2.82 7.51
CA MET A 47 1.14 3.72 6.43
C MET A 47 -0.13 4.49 6.77
N ILE A 48 -0.31 5.64 6.12
CA ILE A 48 -1.59 6.36 6.09
C ILE A 48 -2.31 6.01 4.79
N CYS A 49 -3.57 5.59 4.90
CA CYS A 49 -4.43 5.34 3.76
C CYS A 49 -5.39 6.52 3.54
N GLY A 50 -5.17 7.28 2.47
CA GLY A 50 -6.05 8.36 2.07
C GLY A 50 -7.04 7.89 1.01
N VAL A 51 -8.27 7.60 1.44
CA VAL A 51 -9.38 7.23 0.54
C VAL A 51 -10.35 8.41 0.41
N PRO A 52 -10.51 8.99 -0.79
CA PRO A 52 -11.48 10.06 -0.98
C PRO A 52 -12.90 9.52 -0.78
N LYS A 53 -13.75 10.30 -0.12
CA LYS A 53 -15.17 10.00 -0.03
C LYS A 53 -15.80 10.24 -1.41
N ALA A 54 -16.58 9.27 -1.89
CA ALA A 54 -17.43 9.48 -3.07
C ALA A 54 -18.42 10.60 -2.76
N VAL A 55 -18.37 11.67 -3.57
CA VAL A 55 -19.35 12.76 -3.62
C VAL A 55 -20.32 12.53 -4.76
#